data_AF-X0Z8Q8-F1
#
_entry.id   AF-X0Z8Q8-F1
#
_cell.length_a   1.000
_cell.length_b   1.000
_cell.length_c   1.000
_cell.angle_alpha   90.00
_cell.angle_beta   90.00
_cell.angle_gamma   90.00
#
_symmetry.space_group_name_H-M   'P 1'
#
loop_
_entity.id
_entity.type
_entity.pdbx_description
1 polymer ?
#
loop_
_entity_poly.entity_id
_entity_poly.type
_entity_poly.pdbx_seq_one_letter_code
_entity_poly.pdbx_strand_id
1 'polypeptide(L)'
;AMCLLRQLDKDPGLEGDRRVQYLRNVMLEKDIANIDIESLYLKLLEKNRYNRMAFEYLMAHYLMERRVDKVAENFARLDELGYKEIPRNYEEAILLHSLDTGGTIKLFGKKLRPETLEKFYAFSEIMSSSAEISRQAASRELMQKFGSTYFFYYSFDRSGVAR
;
A
#
# COMPACT_ATOMS: atom_id res chain seq x y z
N ALA A 1 -14.55 -19.97 29.21
CA ALA A 1 -13.13 -20.40 29.30
C ALA A 1 -12.99 -21.93 29.35
N MET A 2 -13.56 -22.65 30.32
CA MET A 2 -13.36 -24.12 30.46
C MET A 2 -13.83 -24.98 29.26
N CYS A 3 -14.85 -24.54 28.51
CA CYS A 3 -15.33 -25.26 27.33
C CYS A 3 -14.31 -25.28 26.17
N LEU A 4 -13.59 -24.17 25.98
CA LEU A 4 -12.60 -24.02 24.91
C LEU A 4 -11.32 -24.83 25.21
N LEU A 5 -10.89 -24.88 26.47
CA LEU A 5 -9.77 -25.72 26.91
C LEU A 5 -10.04 -27.21 26.63
N ARG A 6 -11.23 -27.71 26.99
CA ARG A 6 -11.61 -29.11 26.70
C ARG A 6 -11.74 -29.40 25.21
N GLN A 7 -12.07 -28.41 24.39
CA GLN A 7 -12.07 -28.56 22.93
C GLN A 7 -10.64 -28.66 22.40
N LEU A 8 -9.72 -27.84 22.89
CA LEU A 8 -8.30 -27.90 22.52
C LEU A 8 -7.63 -29.23 22.92
N ASP A 9 -8.03 -29.83 24.04
CA ASP A 9 -7.51 -31.15 24.45
C ASP A 9 -7.90 -32.27 23.46
N LYS A 10 -9.09 -32.17 22.85
CA LYS A 10 -9.61 -33.17 21.91
C LYS A 10 -9.21 -32.90 20.47
N ASP A 11 -9.17 -31.62 20.10
CA ASP A 11 -8.82 -31.13 18.78
C ASP A 11 -7.91 -29.90 18.96
N PRO A 12 -6.60 -30.10 19.18
CA PRO A 12 -5.63 -29.00 19.23
C PRO A 12 -5.60 -28.22 17.91
N GLY A 13 -6.01 -28.90 16.83
CA GLY A 13 -6.18 -28.37 15.49
C GLY A 13 -7.30 -27.34 15.40
N LEU A 14 -8.35 -27.46 16.21
CA LEU A 14 -9.64 -26.82 15.98
C LEU A 14 -10.04 -26.91 14.50
N GLU A 15 -9.92 -28.09 13.90
CA GLU A 15 -10.11 -28.35 12.46
C GLU A 15 -11.51 -27.94 11.97
N GLY A 16 -12.52 -28.10 12.84
CA GLY A 16 -13.89 -27.67 12.56
C GLY A 16 -14.12 -26.15 12.67
N ASP A 17 -13.21 -25.40 13.29
CA ASP A 17 -13.34 -23.95 13.45
C ASP A 17 -12.75 -23.20 12.26
N ARG A 18 -13.63 -22.76 11.35
CA ARG A 18 -13.26 -22.02 10.14
C ARG A 18 -12.44 -20.75 10.43
N ARG A 19 -12.71 -20.06 11.54
CA ARG A 19 -11.98 -18.84 11.90
C ARG A 19 -10.56 -19.17 12.33
N VAL A 20 -10.37 -20.23 13.12
CA VAL A 20 -9.03 -20.68 13.53
C VAL A 20 -8.24 -21.17 12.33
N GLN A 21 -8.85 -21.96 11.44
CA GLN A 21 -8.19 -22.40 10.21
C GLN A 21 -7.80 -21.22 9.31
N TYR A 22 -8.68 -20.24 9.16
CA TYR A 22 -8.35 -19.01 8.44
C TYR A 22 -7.15 -18.28 9.07
N LEU A 23 -7.19 -18.02 10.38
CA LEU A 23 -6.11 -17.31 11.09
C LEU A 23 -4.78 -18.04 10.96
N ARG A 24 -4.78 -19.38 11.12
CA ARG A 24 -3.58 -20.21 10.93
C ARG A 24 -3.01 -20.12 9.53
N ASN A 25 -3.84 -19.92 8.52
CA ASN A 25 -3.40 -19.74 7.14
C ASN A 25 -2.82 -18.34 6.85
N VAL A 26 -3.06 -17.35 7.71
CA VAL A 26 -2.61 -15.95 7.51
C VAL A 26 -1.69 -15.41 8.61
N MET A 27 -1.36 -16.23 9.61
CA MET A 27 -0.45 -15.88 10.71
C MET A 27 0.95 -16.47 10.54
N LEU A 28 1.93 -15.89 11.24
CA LEU A 28 3.26 -16.47 11.41
C LEU A 28 3.21 -17.82 12.13
N GLU A 29 4.08 -18.75 11.74
CA GLU A 29 4.16 -20.09 12.35
C GLU A 29 5.19 -20.20 13.46
N LYS A 30 6.21 -19.36 13.39
CA LYS A 30 7.33 -19.36 14.33
C LYS A 30 7.30 -18.06 15.09
N ASP A 31 7.70 -18.13 16.35
CA ASP A 31 8.00 -16.94 17.12
C ASP A 31 9.19 -16.23 16.47
N ILE A 32 9.01 -14.95 16.19
CA ILE A 32 10.03 -14.12 15.58
C ILE A 32 10.25 -12.91 16.49
N ALA A 33 11.46 -12.80 17.01
CA ALA A 33 11.92 -11.60 17.72
C ALA A 33 12.71 -10.70 16.76
N ASN A 34 12.61 -9.37 16.94
CA ASN A 34 13.41 -8.37 16.23
C ASN A 34 13.32 -8.42 14.69
N ILE A 35 12.12 -8.62 14.14
CA ILE A 35 11.88 -8.51 12.70
C ILE A 35 11.40 -7.12 12.32
N ASP A 36 11.93 -6.57 11.23
CA ASP A 36 11.46 -5.32 10.66
C ASP A 36 10.11 -5.51 9.93
N ILE A 37 9.43 -4.39 9.66
CA ILE A 37 8.05 -4.38 9.12
C ILE A 37 8.00 -4.99 7.72
N GLU A 38 8.97 -4.70 6.84
CA GLU A 38 9.02 -5.24 5.49
C GLU A 38 9.20 -6.76 5.53
N SER A 39 10.20 -7.24 6.27
CA SER A 39 10.48 -8.66 6.45
C SER A 39 9.29 -9.42 7.05
N LEU A 40 8.56 -8.81 7.99
CA LEU A 40 7.38 -9.40 8.60
C LEU A 40 6.31 -9.73 7.56
N TYR A 41 5.94 -8.74 6.74
CA TYR A 41 4.90 -8.95 5.72
C TYR A 41 5.38 -9.83 4.57
N LEU A 42 6.67 -9.76 4.20
CA LEU A 42 7.24 -10.68 3.21
C LEU A 42 7.16 -12.14 3.68
N LYS A 43 7.46 -12.44 4.95
CA LYS A 43 7.31 -13.80 5.49
C LYS A 43 5.86 -14.29 5.51
N LEU A 44 4.90 -13.41 5.83
CA LEU A 44 3.48 -13.74 5.76
C LEU A 44 3.04 -14.07 4.34
N LEU A 45 3.61 -13.39 3.35
CA LEU A 45 3.36 -13.60 1.93
C LEU A 45 4.08 -14.84 1.36
N GLU A 46 5.27 -15.16 1.87
CA GLU A 46 5.98 -16.40 1.57
C GLU A 46 5.15 -17.61 2.00
N LYS A 47 4.57 -17.57 3.21
CA LYS A 47 3.66 -18.60 3.70
C LYS A 47 2.39 -18.68 2.86
N ASN A 48 1.77 -17.55 2.59
CA ASN A 48 0.52 -17.48 1.85
C ASN A 48 0.52 -16.27 0.91
N ARG A 49 0.87 -16.53 -0.35
CA ARG A 49 0.91 -15.49 -1.40
C ARG A 49 -0.45 -14.82 -1.67
N TYR A 50 -1.55 -15.43 -1.24
CA TYR A 50 -2.91 -14.91 -1.34
C TYR A 50 -3.38 -14.19 -0.07
N ASN A 51 -2.50 -14.00 0.92
CA ASN A 51 -2.78 -13.18 2.10
C ASN A 51 -2.85 -11.70 1.70
N ARG A 52 -4.04 -11.29 1.27
CA ARG A 52 -4.32 -9.92 0.82
C ARG A 52 -4.01 -8.87 1.89
N MET A 53 -4.26 -9.19 3.16
CA MET A 53 -3.98 -8.27 4.26
C MET A 53 -2.47 -8.00 4.37
N ALA A 54 -1.65 -9.05 4.36
CA ALA A 54 -0.18 -8.88 4.39
C ALA A 54 0.33 -8.09 3.18
N PHE A 55 -0.24 -8.30 1.99
CA PHE A 55 0.06 -7.47 0.82
C PHE A 55 -0.32 -6.00 1.02
N GLU A 56 -1.56 -5.71 1.43
CA GLU A 56 -2.04 -4.33 1.61
C GLU A 56 -1.20 -3.57 2.65
N TYR A 57 -0.80 -4.23 3.74
CA TYR A 57 0.08 -3.62 4.73
C TYR A 57 1.53 -3.45 4.24
N LEU A 58 2.06 -4.39 3.45
CA LEU A 58 3.37 -4.21 2.80
C LEU A 58 3.36 -3.00 1.86
N MET A 59 2.32 -2.88 1.04
CA MET A 59 2.15 -1.74 0.14
C MET A 59 1.98 -0.42 0.93
N ALA A 60 1.25 -0.43 2.05
CA ALA A 60 1.13 0.74 2.92
C ALA A 60 2.47 1.13 3.53
N HIS A 61 3.29 0.16 3.96
CA HIS A 61 4.64 0.41 4.43
C HIS A 61 5.50 1.08 3.35
N TYR A 62 5.49 0.58 2.11
CA TYR A 62 6.23 1.21 1.01
C TYR A 62 5.76 2.63 0.69
N LEU A 63 4.46 2.89 0.76
CA LEU A 63 3.94 4.25 0.58
C LEU A 63 4.40 5.19 1.70
N MET A 64 4.38 4.75 2.95
CA MET A 64 4.86 5.58 4.09
C MET A 64 6.36 5.87 3.98
N GLU A 65 7.15 4.90 3.53
CA GLU A 65 8.59 5.08 3.31
C GLU A 65 8.91 5.80 1.98
N ARG A 66 7.90 6.25 1.22
CA ARG A 66 8.03 6.86 -0.12
C ARG A 66 8.78 5.99 -1.14
N ARG A 67 8.76 4.67 -0.97
CA ARG A 67 9.39 3.67 -1.86
C ARG A 67 8.46 3.31 -3.01
N VAL A 68 8.27 4.25 -3.93
CA VAL A 68 7.37 4.09 -5.09
C VAL A 68 7.88 3.05 -6.11
N ASP A 69 9.20 2.80 -6.12
CA ASP A 69 9.84 1.69 -6.81
C ASP A 69 9.31 0.33 -6.31
N LYS A 70 9.23 0.15 -4.98
CA LYS A 70 8.71 -1.09 -4.38
C LYS A 70 7.22 -1.29 -4.61
N VAL A 71 6.45 -0.20 -4.67
CA VAL A 71 5.05 -0.25 -5.11
C VAL A 71 4.97 -0.78 -6.55
N ALA A 72 5.83 -0.29 -7.45
CA ALA A 72 5.85 -0.70 -8.85
C ALA A 72 6.27 -2.17 -9.04
N GLU A 73 7.27 -2.64 -8.29
CA GLU A 73 7.70 -4.05 -8.31
C GLU A 73 6.57 -5.02 -7.96
N ASN A 74 5.61 -4.59 -7.12
CA ASN A 74 4.53 -5.42 -6.62
C ASN A 74 3.25 -5.34 -7.46
N PHE A 75 3.23 -4.56 -8.55
CA PHE A 75 2.00 -4.25 -9.29
C PHE A 75 1.34 -5.48 -9.96
N ALA A 76 2.15 -6.45 -10.39
CA ALA A 76 1.66 -7.70 -10.98
C ALA A 76 0.77 -8.51 -10.03
N ARG A 77 0.95 -8.33 -8.72
CA ARG A 77 0.22 -9.07 -7.69
C ARG A 77 -1.24 -8.64 -7.54
N LEU A 78 -1.61 -7.48 -8.11
CA LEU A 78 -2.99 -7.01 -8.06
C LEU A 78 -3.95 -7.99 -8.74
N ASP A 79 -3.54 -8.63 -9.84
CA ASP A 79 -4.34 -9.65 -10.51
C ASP A 79 -4.46 -10.92 -9.65
N GLU A 80 -3.34 -11.39 -9.09
CA GLU A 80 -3.29 -12.58 -8.24
C GLU A 80 -4.18 -12.46 -7.00
N LEU A 81 -4.34 -11.23 -6.48
CA LEU A 81 -5.12 -10.92 -5.29
C LEU A 81 -6.56 -10.48 -5.61
N GLY A 82 -6.97 -10.54 -6.88
CA GLY A 82 -8.34 -10.29 -7.32
C GLY A 82 -8.77 -8.83 -7.28
N TYR A 83 -7.83 -7.87 -7.39
CA TYR A 83 -8.19 -6.47 -7.54
C TYR A 83 -8.77 -6.22 -8.92
N LYS A 84 -10.00 -5.72 -8.96
CA LYS A 84 -10.64 -5.27 -10.21
C LYS A 84 -10.03 -3.98 -10.74
N GLU A 85 -9.68 -3.08 -9.83
CA GLU A 85 -9.14 -1.76 -10.10
C GLU A 85 -7.91 -1.50 -9.22
N ILE A 86 -7.06 -0.56 -9.66
CA ILE A 86 -5.89 -0.14 -8.90
C ILE A 86 -6.35 0.80 -7.76
N PRO A 87 -5.98 0.54 -6.50
CA PRO A 87 -6.19 1.50 -5.40
C PRO A 87 -5.60 2.88 -5.72
N ARG A 88 -6.29 3.96 -5.30
CA ARG A 88 -5.95 5.34 -5.72
C ARG A 88 -4.53 5.75 -5.35
N ASN A 89 -4.14 5.48 -4.13
CA ASN A 89 -2.77 5.69 -3.65
C ASN A 89 -1.73 4.93 -4.48
N TYR A 90 -2.06 3.75 -5.03
CA TYR A 90 -1.14 3.00 -5.89
C TYR A 90 -1.06 3.59 -7.30
N GLU A 91 -2.17 4.08 -7.86
CA GLU A 91 -2.14 4.86 -9.11
C GLU A 91 -1.33 6.15 -8.95
N GLU A 92 -1.49 6.85 -7.84
CA GLU A 92 -0.73 8.07 -7.56
C GLU A 92 0.77 7.75 -7.38
N ALA A 93 1.12 6.71 -6.64
CA ALA A 93 2.50 6.27 -6.47
C ALA A 93 3.16 5.83 -7.79
N ILE A 94 2.42 5.14 -8.66
CA ILE A 94 2.97 4.66 -9.93
C ILE A 94 3.25 5.82 -10.89
N LEU A 95 2.41 6.86 -10.88
CA LEU A 95 2.66 8.06 -11.66
C LEU A 95 3.92 8.81 -11.19
N LEU A 96 4.15 8.89 -9.87
CA LEU A 96 5.40 9.43 -9.32
C LEU A 96 6.61 8.60 -9.75
N HIS A 97 6.53 7.26 -9.67
CA HIS A 97 7.62 6.40 -10.13
C HIS A 97 7.94 6.58 -11.62
N SER A 98 6.92 6.81 -12.46
CA SER A 98 7.11 7.06 -13.90
C SER A 98 7.80 8.39 -14.18
N LEU A 99 7.54 9.40 -13.33
CA LEU A 99 8.20 10.70 -13.41
C LEU A 99 9.70 10.55 -13.08
N ASP A 100 10.02 9.82 -12.01
CA ASP A 100 11.41 9.63 -11.57
C ASP A 100 12.26 8.82 -12.56
N THR A 101 11.65 7.84 -13.23
CA THR A 101 12.35 6.92 -14.14
C THR A 101 12.29 7.34 -15.61
N GLY A 102 11.43 8.30 -15.96
CA GLY A 102 11.13 8.67 -17.34
C GLY A 102 10.53 7.52 -18.17
N GLY A 103 10.08 6.44 -17.52
CA GLY A 103 9.73 5.18 -18.16
C GLY A 103 8.23 4.88 -18.15
N THR A 104 7.79 4.07 -19.11
CA THR A 104 6.44 3.51 -19.12
C THR A 104 6.33 2.36 -18.12
N ILE A 105 5.30 2.40 -17.28
CA ILE A 105 5.09 1.34 -16.29
C ILE A 105 4.11 0.29 -16.82
N LYS A 106 4.45 -0.98 -16.60
CA LYS A 106 3.56 -2.10 -16.92
C LYS A 106 2.41 -2.12 -15.91
N LEU A 107 1.21 -1.81 -16.38
CA LEU A 107 -0.02 -1.86 -15.58
C LEU A 107 -0.73 -3.23 -15.62
N PHE A 108 -0.12 -4.24 -16.26
CA PHE A 108 -0.64 -5.61 -16.34
C PHE A 108 -2.10 -5.68 -16.80
N GLY A 109 -2.45 -4.91 -17.84
CA GLY A 109 -3.82 -4.86 -18.38
C GLY A 109 -4.80 -4.00 -17.59
N LYS A 110 -4.42 -3.48 -16.42
CA LYS A 110 -5.20 -2.48 -15.68
C LYS A 110 -5.02 -1.09 -16.29
N LYS A 111 -5.99 -0.21 -16.02
CA LYS A 111 -6.00 1.17 -16.49
C LYS A 111 -6.00 2.11 -15.29
N LEU A 112 -5.26 3.22 -15.43
CA LEU A 112 -5.36 4.33 -14.50
C LEU A 112 -6.69 5.05 -14.72
N ARG A 113 -7.31 5.51 -13.63
CA ARG A 113 -8.46 6.40 -13.72
C ARG A 113 -8.08 7.73 -14.41
N PRO A 114 -8.91 8.26 -15.33
CA PRO A 114 -8.71 9.57 -15.93
C PRO A 114 -8.55 10.68 -14.88
N GLU A 115 -9.37 10.65 -13.82
CA GLU A 115 -9.30 11.60 -12.71
C GLU A 115 -7.93 11.61 -12.02
N THR A 116 -7.28 10.45 -11.86
CA THR A 116 -5.96 10.37 -11.24
C THR A 116 -4.88 10.99 -12.14
N LEU A 117 -4.99 10.79 -13.46
CA LEU A 117 -4.09 11.41 -14.45
C LEU A 117 -4.27 12.93 -14.49
N GLU A 118 -5.51 13.41 -14.52
CA GLU A 118 -5.81 14.85 -14.48
C GLU A 118 -5.23 15.51 -13.23
N LYS A 119 -5.41 14.88 -12.06
CA LYS A 119 -4.81 15.36 -10.81
C LYS A 119 -3.30 15.35 -10.85
N PHE A 120 -2.69 14.33 -11.44
CA PHE A 120 -1.24 14.24 -11.57
C PHE A 120 -0.66 15.36 -12.42
N TYR A 121 -1.24 15.64 -13.58
CA TYR A 121 -0.78 16.72 -14.45
C TYR A 121 -0.97 18.09 -13.80
N ALA A 122 -2.15 18.35 -13.23
CA ALA A 122 -2.42 19.61 -12.53
C ALA A 122 -1.50 19.81 -11.31
N PHE A 123 -1.22 18.75 -10.55
CA PHE A 123 -0.27 18.79 -9.43
C PHE A 123 1.15 19.10 -9.91
N SER A 124 1.60 18.42 -10.97
CA SER A 124 2.95 18.56 -11.52
C SER A 124 3.18 19.95 -12.12
N GLU A 125 2.18 20.53 -12.78
CA GLU A 125 2.21 21.89 -13.31
C GLU A 125 2.41 22.93 -12.20
N ILE A 126 1.58 22.86 -11.14
CA ILE A 126 1.67 23.78 -10.00
C ILE A 126 3.00 23.58 -9.23
N MET A 127 3.44 22.33 -9.04
CA MET A 127 4.74 22.06 -8.41
C MET A 127 5.91 22.66 -9.21
N SER A 128 5.83 22.60 -10.55
CA SER A 128 6.88 23.14 -11.43
C SER A 128 6.86 24.66 -11.48
N SER A 129 5.67 25.29 -11.52
CA SER A 129 5.54 26.76 -11.54
C SER A 129 5.89 27.40 -10.19
N SER A 130 5.71 26.68 -9.09
CA SER A 130 6.05 27.12 -7.74
C SER A 130 7.48 26.78 -7.29
N ALA A 131 8.33 26.30 -8.21
CA ALA A 131 9.73 25.92 -7.92
C ALA A 131 10.61 27.07 -7.40
N GLU A 132 10.30 28.31 -7.81
CA GLU A 132 10.99 29.55 -7.38
C GLU A 132 10.48 30.07 -6.02
N ILE A 133 9.38 29.51 -5.51
CA ILE A 133 8.73 29.95 -4.27
C ILE A 133 9.16 29.03 -3.12
N SER A 134 9.09 29.50 -1.88
CA SER A 134 9.36 28.65 -0.71
C SER A 134 8.45 27.42 -0.68
N ARG A 135 9.03 26.27 -0.29
CA ARG A 135 8.32 24.98 -0.13
C ARG A 135 7.04 25.08 0.70
N GLN A 136 7.01 25.99 1.66
CA GLN A 136 5.85 26.23 2.53
C GLN A 136 4.70 26.92 1.80
N ALA A 137 4.99 27.88 0.92
CA ALA A 137 3.97 28.54 0.11
C ALA A 137 3.41 27.61 -0.98
N ALA A 138 4.27 26.84 -1.66
CA ALA A 138 3.84 25.79 -2.58
C ALA A 138 2.93 24.76 -1.89
N SER A 139 3.30 24.34 -0.66
CA SER A 139 2.47 23.43 0.14
C SER A 139 1.09 24.01 0.45
N ARG A 140 0.98 25.30 0.80
CA ARG A 140 -0.33 25.93 1.09
C ARG A 140 -1.24 25.99 -0.13
N GLU A 141 -0.68 26.31 -1.29
CA GLU A 141 -1.40 26.37 -2.55
C GLU A 141 -1.94 24.98 -2.94
N LEU A 142 -1.07 23.97 -2.90
CA LEU A 142 -1.42 22.61 -3.30
C LEU A 142 -2.35 21.91 -2.30
N MET A 143 -2.31 22.27 -1.02
CA MET A 143 -3.08 21.60 0.03
C MET A 143 -4.59 21.63 -0.24
N GLN A 144 -5.12 22.73 -0.77
CA GLN A 144 -6.57 22.87 -0.99
C GLN A 144 -7.12 21.85 -2.00
N LYS A 145 -6.36 21.58 -3.06
CA LYS A 145 -6.79 20.70 -4.16
C LYS A 145 -6.25 19.28 -4.05
N PHE A 146 -5.06 19.12 -3.48
CA PHE A 146 -4.30 17.87 -3.49
C PHE A 146 -3.97 17.35 -2.10
N GLY A 147 -4.41 18.01 -1.02
CA GLY A 147 -4.06 17.61 0.34
C GLY A 147 -4.42 16.16 0.71
N SER A 148 -5.37 15.53 0.01
CA SER A 148 -5.76 14.13 0.21
C SER A 148 -5.05 13.13 -0.71
N THR A 149 -4.22 13.59 -1.65
CA THR A 149 -3.51 12.72 -2.60
C THR A 149 -2.18 12.26 -2.02
N TYR A 150 -1.73 11.09 -2.47
CA TYR A 150 -0.39 10.62 -2.20
C TYR A 150 0.68 11.52 -2.83
N PHE A 151 0.39 12.23 -3.92
CA PHE A 151 1.32 13.23 -4.49
C PHE A 151 1.72 14.30 -3.47
N PHE A 152 0.74 14.82 -2.73
CA PHE A 152 0.97 15.81 -1.69
C PHE A 152 1.75 15.22 -0.51
N TYR A 153 1.34 14.03 -0.04
CA TYR A 153 2.05 13.33 1.02
C TYR A 153 3.52 13.06 0.65
N TYR A 154 3.77 12.53 -0.54
CA TYR A 154 5.11 12.24 -1.05
C TYR A 154 5.98 13.50 -1.08
N SER A 155 5.43 14.62 -1.55
CA SER A 155 6.16 15.89 -1.73
C SER A 155 6.41 16.64 -0.42
N PHE A 156 5.51 16.55 0.56
CA PHE A 156 5.53 17.39 1.78
C PHE A 156 5.65 16.62 3.09
N ASP A 157 5.68 15.29 3.06
CA ASP A 157 5.81 14.42 4.23
C ASP A 157 4.70 14.61 5.27
N ARG A 158 3.50 14.97 4.81
CA ARG A 158 2.31 15.20 5.65
C ARG A 158 1.03 15.09 4.84
N SER A 159 -0.07 14.72 5.49
CA SER A 159 -1.42 14.85 4.92
C SER A 159 -1.86 16.32 4.95
N GLY A 160 -2.51 16.77 3.87
CA GLY A 160 -3.17 18.07 3.81
C GLY A 160 -4.63 18.03 4.26
N VAL A 161 -5.14 16.86 4.66
CA VAL A 161 -6.48 16.69 5.24
C VAL A 161 -6.38 16.89 6.76
N ALA A 162 -7.17 17.81 7.30
CA ALA A 162 -7.30 17.96 8.75
C ALA A 162 -7.90 16.70 9.37
N ARG A 163 -7.41 16.29 10.54
CA ARG A 163 -8.06 15.27 11.37
C ARG A 163 -9.30 15.82 12.06
#